data_AF-A0A0K9XG67-F1
#
_entry.id   AF-A0A0K9XG67-F1
#
_cell.length_a   1.000
_cell.length_b   1.000
_cell.length_c   1.000
_cell.angle_alpha   90.00
_cell.angle_beta   90.00
_cell.angle_gamma   90.00
#
_symmetry.space_group_name_H-M   'P 1'
#
loop_
_entity.id
_entity.type
_entity.pdbx_description
1 polymer ?
#
loop_
_entity_poly.entity_id
_entity_poly.type
_entity_poly.pdbx_seq_one_letter_code
_entity_poly.pdbx_strand_id
1 'polypeptide(L)'
;MWTLVSFHTLDEQGGVRPGPLGDHPAGLLFYSEDGHVAVHMMPAGGPPDYLSYAGTWRREGDRVVHTLTVAARAEWLGTEQTRSLTLDGDLLTLTGSSLSTTDRRVLVWRRLTGTAPLVPDPRTGEPA
;
A
#
# COMPACT_ATOMS: atom_id res chain seq x y z
N MET A 1 -10.93 3.46 -0.45
CA MET A 1 -9.76 3.44 0.46
C MET A 1 -9.53 2.02 0.94
N TRP A 2 -8.28 1.66 1.24
CA TRP A 2 -7.87 0.30 1.60
C TRP A 2 -6.94 0.30 2.81
N THR A 3 -6.99 -0.76 3.62
CA THR A 3 -6.08 -1.01 4.74
C THR A 3 -5.17 -2.19 4.42
N LEU A 4 -3.91 -2.10 4.85
CA LEU A 4 -2.95 -3.19 4.66
C LEU A 4 -3.32 -4.37 5.58
N VAL A 5 -3.52 -5.54 4.99
CA VAL A 5 -3.71 -6.81 5.71
C VAL A 5 -2.37 -7.49 5.90
N SER A 6 -1.57 -7.55 4.85
CA SER A 6 -0.25 -8.18 4.92
C SER A 6 0.71 -7.71 3.83
N PHE A 7 2.01 -7.88 4.11
CA PHE A 7 3.08 -7.64 3.16
C PHE A 7 4.13 -8.76 3.31
N HIS A 8 4.22 -9.61 2.30
CA HIS A 8 5.18 -10.71 2.25
C HIS A 8 6.07 -10.61 1.01
N THR A 9 7.16 -11.36 1.05
CA THR A 9 8.05 -11.55 -0.10
C THR A 9 7.94 -13.01 -0.55
N LEU A 10 7.77 -13.24 -1.83
CA LEU A 10 7.93 -14.55 -2.46
C LEU A 10 9.33 -14.62 -3.06
N ASP A 11 10.08 -15.65 -2.71
CA ASP A 11 11.35 -15.95 -3.37
C ASP A 11 11.14 -16.55 -4.77
N GLU A 12 12.25 -16.82 -5.47
CA GLU A 12 12.26 -17.43 -6.81
C GLU A 12 11.59 -18.81 -6.86
N GLN A 13 11.57 -19.53 -5.75
CA GLN A 13 10.99 -20.87 -5.62
C GLN A 13 9.52 -20.81 -5.17
N GLY A 14 8.98 -19.61 -4.93
CA GLY A 14 7.63 -19.39 -4.42
C GLY A 14 7.50 -19.52 -2.89
N GLY A 15 8.62 -19.64 -2.18
CA GLY A 15 8.67 -19.64 -0.73
C GLY A 15 8.25 -18.28 -0.15
N VAL A 16 7.36 -18.30 0.83
CA VAL A 16 6.89 -17.10 1.52
C VAL A 16 7.87 -16.72 2.62
N ARG A 17 8.37 -15.48 2.58
CA ARG A 17 9.18 -14.87 3.64
C ARG A 17 8.51 -13.62 4.21
N PRO A 18 8.80 -13.24 5.47
CA PRO A 18 8.37 -11.97 6.02
C PRO A 18 8.76 -10.80 5.10
N GLY A 19 7.83 -9.84 4.96
CA GLY A 19 8.11 -8.60 4.23
C GLY A 19 8.98 -7.64 5.04
N PRO A 20 9.38 -6.51 4.43
CA PRO A 20 10.24 -5.52 5.09
C PRO A 20 9.57 -4.80 6.28
N LEU A 21 8.26 -4.98 6.48
CA LEU A 21 7.49 -4.34 7.56
C LEU A 21 7.12 -5.32 8.69
N GLY A 22 7.67 -6.54 8.67
CA GLY A 22 7.39 -7.58 9.66
C GLY A 22 6.00 -8.22 9.51
N ASP A 23 5.60 -8.97 10.54
CA ASP A 23 4.41 -9.83 10.53
C ASP A 23 3.09 -9.07 10.73
N HIS A 24 3.18 -7.88 11.33
CA HIS A 24 2.02 -7.03 11.63
C HIS A 24 2.22 -5.65 11.00
N PRO A 25 2.17 -5.51 9.67
CA PRO A 25 2.30 -4.21 9.05
C PRO A 25 0.97 -3.45 9.14
N ALA A 26 1.04 -2.14 9.27
CA ALA A 26 -0.10 -1.23 9.16
C ALA A 26 0.08 -0.36 7.93
N GLY A 27 -1.02 0.00 7.26
CA GLY A 27 -0.94 0.88 6.11
C GLY A 27 -2.27 1.26 5.51
N LEU A 28 -2.23 2.33 4.72
CA LEU A 28 -3.34 2.86 3.95
C LEU A 28 -2.94 2.97 2.47
N LEU A 29 -3.88 2.57 1.62
CA LEU A 29 -3.80 2.77 0.17
C LEU A 29 -5.04 3.54 -0.28
N PHE A 30 -4.79 4.64 -0.96
CA PHE A 30 -5.79 5.50 -1.55
C PHE A 30 -5.63 5.53 -3.06
N TYR A 31 -6.75 5.35 -3.75
CA TYR A 31 -6.92 5.64 -5.18
C TYR A 31 -8.07 6.62 -5.30
N SER A 32 -7.86 7.74 -5.97
CA SER A 32 -8.92 8.64 -6.38
C SER A 32 -9.41 8.34 -7.78
N GLU A 33 -10.63 8.80 -8.08
CA GLU A 33 -11.24 8.69 -9.41
C GLU A 33 -10.54 9.56 -10.45
N ASP A 34 -9.92 10.67 -10.03
CA ASP A 34 -9.16 11.57 -10.91
C ASP A 34 -7.72 11.11 -11.16
N GLY A 35 -7.38 9.87 -10.77
CA GLY A 35 -6.13 9.22 -11.18
C GLY A 35 -4.95 9.43 -10.22
N HIS A 36 -5.17 9.82 -8.96
CA HIS A 36 -4.14 9.94 -7.94
C HIS A 36 -4.07 8.73 -7.02
N VAL A 37 -2.86 8.42 -6.57
CA VAL A 37 -2.58 7.33 -5.62
C VAL A 37 -1.74 7.85 -4.47
N ALA A 38 -2.02 7.36 -3.27
CA ALA A 38 -1.18 7.56 -2.10
C ALA A 38 -1.08 6.25 -1.31
N VAL A 39 0.12 5.93 -0.85
CA VAL A 39 0.44 4.73 -0.08
C VAL A 39 1.27 5.11 1.13
N HIS A 40 0.85 4.60 2.28
CA HIS A 40 1.53 4.79 3.56
C HIS A 40 1.57 3.44 4.28
N MET A 41 2.75 3.00 4.72
CA MET A 41 2.91 1.71 5.40
C MET A 41 4.02 1.78 6.44
N MET A 42 3.89 1.01 7.51
CA MET A 42 4.87 0.89 8.60
C MET A 42 4.72 -0.45 9.34
N PRO A 43 5.73 -0.89 10.11
CA PRO A 43 5.53 -1.92 11.12
C PRO A 43 4.54 -1.44 12.19
N ALA A 44 3.63 -2.31 12.66
CA ALA A 44 2.76 -1.98 13.81
C ALA A 44 3.49 -2.12 15.16
N GLY A 45 4.67 -2.71 15.19
CA GLY A 45 5.53 -2.82 16.38
C GLY A 45 7.00 -2.95 15.98
N GLY A 46 7.81 -1.95 16.29
CA GLY A 46 9.23 -1.89 15.93
C GLY A 46 9.72 -0.45 15.77
N PRO A 47 11.02 -0.24 15.45
CA PRO A 47 11.53 1.07 15.06
C PRO A 47 10.71 1.64 13.89
N PRO A 48 10.56 2.98 13.80
CA PRO A 48 9.69 3.62 12.82
C PRO A 48 10.29 3.56 11.42
N ASP A 49 10.18 2.41 10.76
CA ASP A 49 10.43 2.29 9.33
C ASP A 49 9.15 2.63 8.57
N TYR A 50 9.15 3.81 7.95
CA TYR A 50 7.99 4.32 7.22
C TYR A 50 8.22 4.25 5.72
N LEU A 51 7.35 3.55 5.01
CA LEU A 51 7.37 3.49 3.56
C LEU A 51 6.16 4.23 3.02
N SER A 52 6.41 5.32 2.30
CA SER A 52 5.34 6.07 1.65
C SER A 52 5.72 6.56 0.26
N TYR A 53 4.70 6.66 -0.58
CA TYR A 53 4.80 7.32 -1.88
C TYR A 53 3.41 7.79 -2.33
N ALA A 54 3.40 8.78 -3.20
CA ALA A 54 2.20 9.26 -3.87
C ALA A 54 2.52 9.69 -5.30
N GLY A 55 1.48 9.79 -6.12
CA GLY A 55 1.58 10.20 -7.51
C GLY A 55 0.31 9.88 -8.27
N THR A 56 0.46 9.47 -9.52
CA THR A 56 -0.68 9.08 -10.37
C THR A 56 -0.74 7.58 -10.56
N TRP A 57 -1.92 7.08 -10.93
CA TRP A 57 -2.09 5.68 -11.26
C TRP A 57 -2.89 5.50 -12.54
N ARG A 58 -2.65 4.36 -13.20
CA ARG A 58 -3.47 3.87 -14.30
C ARG A 58 -3.61 2.36 -14.21
N ARG A 59 -4.68 1.83 -14.79
CA ARG A 59 -4.89 0.39 -14.92
C ARG A 59 -4.60 -0.06 -16.33
N GLU A 60 -3.85 -1.14 -16.45
CA GLU A 60 -3.51 -1.81 -17.71
C GLU A 60 -3.90 -3.28 -17.59
N GLY A 61 -5.15 -3.62 -17.96
CA GLY A 61 -5.68 -4.99 -17.83
C GLY A 61 -5.70 -5.49 -16.39
N ASP A 62 -4.88 -6.51 -16.11
CA ASP A 62 -4.67 -7.11 -14.79
C ASP A 62 -3.53 -6.45 -13.99
N ARG A 63 -3.04 -5.29 -14.44
CA ARG A 63 -1.97 -4.53 -13.78
C ARG A 63 -2.43 -3.14 -13.39
N VAL A 64 -1.83 -2.62 -12.34
CA VAL A 64 -1.85 -1.21 -11.96
C VAL A 64 -0.44 -0.66 -12.05
N VAL A 65 -0.31 0.54 -12.61
CA VAL A 65 0.96 1.25 -12.72
C VAL A 65 0.85 2.53 -11.91
N HIS A 66 1.78 2.74 -10.98
CA HIS A 66 1.90 3.99 -10.23
C HIS A 66 3.09 4.81 -10.77
N THR A 67 2.89 6.06 -11.13
CA THR A 67 3.97 7.00 -11.47
C THR A 67 4.22 7.89 -10.27
N LEU A 68 5.40 7.77 -9.65
CA LEU A 68 5.67 8.36 -8.34
C LEU A 68 6.20 9.79 -8.46
N THR A 69 5.51 10.73 -7.82
CA THR A 69 5.93 12.15 -7.75
C THR A 69 6.34 12.57 -6.34
N VAL A 70 5.93 11.80 -5.32
CA VAL A 70 6.33 11.94 -3.92
C VAL A 70 6.76 10.57 -3.43
N ALA A 71 7.92 10.46 -2.76
CA ALA A 71 8.39 9.21 -2.19
C ALA A 71 9.33 9.46 -1.01
N ALA A 72 9.26 8.61 0.03
CA ALA A 72 10.22 8.62 1.13
C ALA A 72 11.64 8.20 0.69
N ARG A 73 11.74 7.51 -0.45
CA ARG A 73 12.98 7.04 -1.05
C ARG A 73 13.26 7.84 -2.32
N ALA A 74 14.37 8.58 -2.33
CA ALA A 74 14.69 9.48 -3.43
C ALA A 74 14.81 8.75 -4.77
N GLU A 75 15.29 7.50 -4.75
CA GLU A 75 15.44 6.64 -5.92
C GLU A 75 14.12 6.23 -6.58
N TRP A 76 12.97 6.50 -5.95
CA TRP A 76 11.65 6.19 -6.51
C TRP A 76 11.00 7.35 -7.24
N LEU A 77 11.48 8.58 -7.05
CA LEU A 77 10.91 9.76 -7.68
C LEU A 77 11.03 9.67 -9.21
N GLY A 78 9.92 9.90 -9.90
CA GLY A 78 9.82 9.82 -11.36
C GLY A 78 9.77 8.40 -11.94
N THR A 79 9.79 7.36 -11.09
CA THR A 79 9.74 5.96 -11.54
C THR A 79 8.31 5.46 -11.68
N GLU A 80 8.15 4.42 -12.50
CA GLU A 80 6.90 3.65 -12.56
C GLU A 80 7.01 2.38 -11.70
N GLN A 81 5.99 2.13 -10.89
CA GLN A 81 5.83 0.92 -10.10
C GLN A 81 4.66 0.12 -10.65
N THR A 82 4.97 -0.93 -11.43
CA THR A 82 3.97 -1.85 -11.96
C THR A 82 3.69 -2.98 -10.97
N ARG A 83 2.40 -3.25 -10.76
CA ARG A 83 1.91 -4.33 -9.90
C ARG A 83 0.82 -5.10 -10.64
N SER A 84 0.91 -6.42 -10.69
CA SER A 84 -0.24 -7.27 -10.98
C SER A 84 -1.28 -7.13 -9.87
N LEU A 85 -2.54 -7.11 -10.27
CA LEU A 85 -3.69 -6.85 -9.42
C LEU A 85 -4.67 -8.03 -9.50
N THR A 86 -5.07 -8.53 -8.34
CA THR A 86 -6.16 -9.49 -8.19
C THR A 86 -7.14 -8.95 -7.17
N LEU A 87 -8.43 -8.94 -7.53
CA LEU A 87 -9.50 -8.49 -6.65
C LEU A 87 -10.43 -9.66 -6.36
N ASP A 88 -10.61 -9.98 -5.08
CA ASP A 88 -11.53 -11.00 -4.58
C ASP A 88 -12.40 -10.37 -3.48
N GLY A 89 -13.63 -9.99 -3.83
CA GLY A 89 -14.54 -9.28 -2.94
C GLY A 89 -13.95 -7.96 -2.42
N ASP A 90 -13.69 -7.91 -1.11
CA ASP A 90 -13.07 -6.77 -0.42
C ASP A 90 -11.54 -6.87 -0.31
N LEU A 91 -10.93 -7.94 -0.81
CA LEU A 91 -9.48 -8.14 -0.79
C LEU A 91 -8.86 -7.79 -2.15
N LEU A 92 -7.89 -6.87 -2.11
CA LEU A 92 -7.03 -6.49 -3.22
C LEU A 92 -5.63 -7.04 -2.97
N THR A 93 -5.14 -7.90 -3.85
CA THR A 93 -3.76 -8.36 -3.84
C THR A 93 -2.98 -7.62 -4.93
N LEU A 94 -1.90 -6.94 -4.53
CA LEU A 94 -0.95 -6.29 -5.41
C LEU A 94 0.37 -7.04 -5.35
N THR A 95 0.79 -7.59 -6.49
CA THR A 95 2.06 -8.30 -6.62
C THR A 95 2.96 -7.53 -7.55
N GLY A 96 4.18 -7.21 -7.13
CA GLY A 96 5.16 -6.74 -8.10
C GLY A 96 6.60 -7.03 -7.75
N SER A 97 7.41 -6.85 -8.77
CA SER A 97 8.83 -7.14 -8.73
C SER A 97 9.54 -6.16 -7.82
N SER A 98 10.49 -6.68 -7.05
CA SER A 98 11.57 -5.85 -6.51
C SER A 98 12.42 -5.37 -7.70
N LEU A 99 12.85 -4.10 -7.69
CA LEU A 99 13.72 -3.57 -8.77
C LEU A 99 15.13 -4.18 -8.74
N SER A 100 15.53 -4.76 -7.62
CA SER A 100 16.88 -5.26 -7.37
C SER A 100 16.98 -6.78 -7.18
N THR A 101 15.85 -7.49 -7.09
CA THR A 101 15.81 -8.93 -6.85
C THR A 101 14.67 -9.57 -7.65
N THR A 102 14.82 -10.85 -7.99
CA THR A 102 13.75 -11.64 -8.61
C THR A 102 12.58 -11.90 -7.64
N ASP A 103 12.79 -11.61 -6.35
CA ASP A 103 11.77 -11.71 -5.33
C ASP A 103 10.55 -10.83 -5.66
N ARG A 104 9.36 -11.40 -5.48
CA ARG A 104 8.10 -10.72 -5.69
C ARG A 104 7.54 -10.24 -4.37
N ARG A 105 7.15 -8.96 -4.31
CA ARG A 105 6.45 -8.37 -3.18
C ARG A 105 4.97 -8.58 -3.35
N VAL A 106 4.31 -9.17 -2.35
CA VAL A 106 2.87 -9.41 -2.33
C VAL A 106 2.27 -8.61 -1.19
N LEU A 107 1.40 -7.68 -1.54
CA LEU A 107 0.67 -6.84 -0.59
C LEU A 107 -0.82 -7.16 -0.69
N VAL A 108 -1.41 -7.58 0.42
CA VAL A 108 -2.85 -7.82 0.52
C VAL A 108 -3.49 -6.66 1.24
N TRP A 109 -4.51 -6.08 0.64
CA TRP A 109 -5.23 -4.92 1.12
C TRP A 109 -6.70 -5.25 1.28
N ARG A 110 -7.34 -4.79 2.36
CA ARG A 110 -8.78 -4.89 2.56
C ARG A 110 -9.45 -3.55 2.29
N ARG A 111 -10.52 -3.55 1.51
CA ARG A 111 -11.33 -2.37 1.24
C ARG A 111 -11.95 -1.91 2.55
N LEU A 112 -11.79 -0.64 2.86
CA LEU A 112 -12.58 -0.01 3.93
C LEU A 112 -14.00 0.18 3.41
N THR A 113 -14.92 -0.61 3.95
CA THR A 113 -16.35 -0.49 3.73
C THR A 113 -16.94 0.33 4.89
N GLY A 114 -17.41 1.54 4.57
CA GLY A 114 -17.99 2.47 5.54
C GLY A 114 -17.20 3.77 5.71
N THR A 115 -17.94 4.85 5.93
CA THR A 115 -17.40 6.11 6.45
C THR A 115 -16.92 5.83 7.87
N ALA A 116 -15.61 5.82 8.11
CA ALA A 116 -15.12 5.93 9.48
C ALA A 116 -15.76 7.19 10.09
N PRO A 117 -16.33 7.14 11.31
CA PRO A 117 -16.81 8.37 11.93
C PRO A 117 -15.65 9.36 11.95
N LEU A 118 -15.92 10.59 11.49
CA LEU A 118 -15.01 11.71 11.68
C LEU A 118 -14.59 11.68 13.15
N VAL A 119 -13.29 11.52 13.41
CA VAL A 119 -12.74 11.70 14.76
C VAL A 119 -13.27 13.05 15.23
N PRO A 120 -14.03 13.12 16.35
CA PRO A 120 -14.52 14.39 16.85
C PRO A 120 -13.36 15.35 17.02
N ASP A 121 -13.52 16.60 16.60
CA ASP A 121 -12.49 17.62 16.77
C ASP A 121 -12.13 17.69 18.27
N PRO A 122 -10.87 17.44 18.67
CA PRO A 122 -10.46 17.55 20.07
C PRO A 122 -10.62 18.96 20.64
N ARG A 123 -10.98 19.96 19.82
CA ARG A 123 -11.21 21.36 20.22
C ARG A 123 -12.67 21.71 20.53
N THR A 124 -13.65 20.87 20.19
CA THR A 124 -15.06 21.09 20.57
C THR A 124 -15.39 20.23 21.78
N GLY A 125 -14.95 20.67 22.96
CA GLY A 125 -15.34 20.07 24.23
C GLY A 125 -16.75 20.51 24.63
N GLU A 126 -17.79 19.95 24.00
CA GLU A 126 -19.16 20.14 24.48
C GLU A 126 -19.91 18.80 24.51
N PRO A 127 -20.46 18.40 25.67
CA PRO A 127 -21.27 17.19 25.77
C PRO A 127 -22.70 17.45 25.29
N ALA A 128 -23.34 16.38 24.82
CA ALA A 128 -24.77 16.31 24.51
C ALA A 128 -25.65 16.55 25.74
#